data_AF-A0A1L9GN47-F1
#
_entry.id   AF-A0A1L9GN47-F1
#
_cell.length_a   1.000
_cell.length_b   1.000
_cell.length_c   1.000
_cell.angle_alpha   90.00
_cell.angle_beta   90.00
_cell.angle_gamma   90.00
#
_symmetry.space_group_name_H-M   'P 1'
#
loop_
_entity.id
_entity.type
_entity.pdbx_description
1 polymer ?
#
loop_
_entity_poly.entity_id
_entity_poly.type
_entity_poly.pdbx_seq_one_letter_code
_entity_poly.pdbx_strand_id
1 'polypeptide(L)' 'MKRVVDVFKNRGRELVWTYVIHLQNDEEFHPGQLDFEVEALRLSQIDKRGLVNELSAKVRLNN' A
#
# COMPACT_ATOMS: atom_id res chain seq x y z
N MET A 1 -0.84 -3.04 -13.60
CA MET A 1 -2.14 -2.87 -12.92
C MET A 1 -2.07 -1.72 -11.93
N LYS A 2 -3.12 -0.91 -11.82
CA LYS A 2 -3.18 0.28 -10.94
C LYS A 2 -4.16 0.04 -9.79
N ARG A 3 -3.76 0.36 -8.55
CA ARG A 3 -4.61 0.25 -7.34
C ARG A 3 -4.44 1.46 -6.43
N VAL A 4 -5.52 1.82 -5.73
CA VAL A 4 -5.48 2.78 -4.64
C VAL A 4 -5.19 2.00 -3.35
N VAL A 5 -4.21 2.44 -2.57
CA VAL A 5 -3.79 1.77 -1.35
C VAL A 5 -3.75 2.77 -0.21
N ASP A 6 -4.53 2.48 0.83
CA ASP A 6 -4.59 3.28 2.04
C ASP A 6 -3.59 2.77 3.07
N VAL A 7 -2.91 3.69 3.75
CA VAL A 7 -1.93 3.39 4.79
C VAL A 7 -2.45 3.92 6.11
N PHE A 8 -2.50 3.04 7.12
CA PHE A 8 -3.04 3.32 8.43
C PHE A 8 -1.99 3.12 9.52
N LYS A 9 -2.13 3.82 10.64
CA LYS A 9 -1.43 3.44 11.89
C LYS A 9 -2.03 2.14 12.43
N ASN A 10 -1.17 1.21 12.84
CA ASN A 10 -1.57 -0.05 13.46
C ASN A 10 -2.34 0.20 14.77
N ARG A 11 -1.91 1.20 15.55
CA ARG A 11 -2.63 1.68 16.72
C ARG A 11 -3.64 2.74 16.30
N GLY A 12 -4.91 2.55 16.65
CA GLY A 12 -5.99 3.50 16.38
C GLY A 12 -6.56 3.49 14.97
N ARG A 13 -5.94 2.78 14.01
CA ARG A 13 -6.39 2.67 12.60
C ARG A 13 -6.62 4.01 11.91
N GLU A 14 -5.87 5.03 12.31
CA GLU A 14 -5.91 6.36 11.71
C GLU A 14 -5.30 6.30 10.30
N LEU A 15 -6.00 6.86 9.29
CA LEU A 15 -5.48 6.98 7.93
C LEU A 15 -4.34 8.00 7.91
N VAL A 16 -3.15 7.56 7.49
CA VAL A 16 -1.94 8.38 7.40
C VAL A 16 -1.76 8.93 5.99
N TRP A 17 -2.01 8.10 4.98
CA TRP A 17 -1.80 8.47 3.59
C TRP A 17 -2.57 7.53 2.64
N THR A 18 -2.78 7.98 1.41
CA THR A 18 -3.32 7.18 0.32
C THR A 18 -2.38 7.25 -0.88
N TYR A 19 -1.90 6.10 -1.33
CA TYR A 19 -1.09 5.97 -2.53
C TYR A 19 -1.93 5.50 -3.72
N VAL A 20 -1.51 5.92 -4.90
CA VAL A 20 -1.97 5.35 -6.17
C VAL A 20 -0.78 4.60 -6.76
N ILE A 21 -0.79 3.28 -6.64
CA ILE A 21 0.35 2.42 -7.00
C ILE A 21 0.09 1.79 -8.36
N HIS A 22 1.11 1.83 -9.20
CA HIS A 22 1.14 1.15 -10.49
C HIS A 22 2.24 0.10 -10.47
N LEU A 23 1.85 -1.17 -10.46
CA LEU A 23 2.77 -2.30 -10.60
C LEU A 23 2.72 -2.82 -12.04
N GLN A 24 3.84 -3.32 -12.54
CA GLN A 24 3.91 -3.99 -13.84
C GLN A 24 2.91 -5.16 -13.87
N ASN A 25 2.32 -5.43 -15.03
CA ASN A 25 1.41 -6.54 -15.23
C ASN A 25 1.57 -7.03 -16.67
N ASP A 26 2.33 -8.10 -16.84
CA ASP A 26 2.66 -8.74 -18.12
C ASP A 26 2.45 -10.27 -18.00
N GLU A 27 2.90 -11.04 -18.98
CA GLU A 27 2.71 -12.51 -19.01
C GLU A 27 3.47 -13.26 -17.91
N GLU A 28 4.52 -12.66 -17.34
CA GLU A 28 5.37 -13.31 -16.32
C GLU A 28 4.96 -12.89 -14.91
N PHE A 29 4.36 -11.71 -14.75
CA PHE A 29 3.99 -11.16 -13.45
C PHE A 29 2.58 -10.57 -13.43
N HIS A 30 1.76 -11.14 -12.54
CA HIS A 30 0.40 -10.68 -12.25
C HIS A 30 0.29 -10.26 -10.78
N PRO A 31 0.46 -8.97 -10.44
CA PRO A 31 0.49 -8.53 -9.05
C PRO A 31 -0.85 -8.78 -8.36
N GLY A 32 -0.78 -9.48 -7.24
CA GLY A 32 -1.89 -9.66 -6.30
C GLY A 32 -2.04 -8.48 -5.36
N GLN A 33 -3.09 -8.51 -4.53
CA GLN A 33 -3.36 -7.46 -3.54
C GLN A 33 -2.16 -7.21 -2.60
N LEU A 34 -1.48 -8.27 -2.17
CA LEU A 34 -0.36 -8.19 -1.24
C LEU A 34 0.81 -7.39 -1.82
N ASP A 35 1.08 -7.51 -3.12
CA ASP A 35 2.18 -6.78 -3.78
C ASP A 35 1.96 -5.25 -3.68
N PHE A 36 0.72 -4.81 -3.84
CA PHE A 36 0.35 -3.40 -3.67
C PHE A 36 0.45 -2.93 -2.22
N GLU A 37 0.07 -3.77 -1.25
CA GLU A 37 0.18 -3.44 0.18
C GLU A 37 1.66 -3.34 0.61
N VAL A 38 2.52 -4.25 0.13
CA VAL A 38 3.97 -4.21 0.37
C VAL A 38 4.59 -2.96 -0.23
N GLU A 39 4.26 -2.62 -1.47
CA GLU A 39 4.80 -1.43 -2.13
C GLU A 39 4.37 -0.14 -1.41
N ALA A 40 3.13 -0.06 -0.92
CA ALA A 40 2.66 1.08 -0.13
C ALA A 40 3.45 1.24 1.17
N LEU A 41 3.78 0.15 1.86
CA LEU A 41 4.60 0.18 3.06
C LEU A 41 6.04 0.62 2.75
N ARG A 42 6.62 0.17 1.63
CA ARG A 42 7.95 0.60 1.18
C ARG A 42 7.97 2.11 0.87
N LEU A 43 6.98 2.61 0.13
CA LEU A 43 6.84 4.04 -0.17
C LEU A 43 6.65 4.88 1.10
N SER A 44 5.89 4.38 2.07
CA SER A 44 5.67 5.06 3.35
C SER A 44 6.96 5.27 4.14
N GLN A 45 7.93 4.35 4.06
CA GLN A 45 9.25 4.54 4.66
C GLN A 45 10.04 5.65 3.98
N ILE A 46 10.06 5.65 2.65
CA ILE A 46 10.78 6.63 1.83
C ILE A 46 10.25 8.04 2.10
N ASP A 47 8.92 8.17 2.15
CA ASP A 47 8.23 9.42 2.43
C ASP A 47 8.23 9.81 3.93
N LYS A 48 8.87 9.00 4.79
CA LYS A 48 8.95 9.21 6.25
C LYS A 48 7.57 9.35 6.92
N ARG A 49 6.58 8.56 6.47
CA ARG A 49 5.20 8.55 7.01
C ARG A 49 5.06 7.78 8.32
N GLY A 50 6.07 7.00 8.69
CA GLY A 50 6.10 6.19 9.92
C GLY A 50 7.00 4.96 9.75
N LEU A 51 7.21 4.22 10.84
CA LEU A 51 7.92 2.96 10.79
C LEU A 51 7.02 1.85 10.24
N VAL A 52 7.55 0.91 9.44
CA VAL A 52 6.72 -0.13 8.81
C VAL A 52 6.05 -1.07 9.81
N ASN A 53 6.67 -1.32 10.96
CA ASN A 53 6.04 -2.09 12.05
C ASN A 53 4.90 -1.34 12.76
N GLU A 54 4.77 -0.03 12.54
CA GLU A 54 3.71 0.81 13.10
C GLU A 54 2.59 1.11 12.10
N LEU A 55 2.77 0.72 10.83
CA LEU A 55 1.83 0.96 9.75
C LEU A 55 1.27 -0.34 9.20
N SER A 56 0.08 -0.24 8.61
CA SER A 56 -0.52 -1.27 7.77
C SER A 56 -1.03 -0.63 6.50
N ALA A 57 -0.97 -1.36 5.38
CA ALA A 57 -1.50 -0.91 4.11
C ALA A 57 -2.66 -1.81 3.69
N LYS A 58 -3.67 -1.23 3.05
CA LYS A 58 -4.82 -1.96 2.50
C LYS A 58 -5.19 -1.40 1.14
N VAL A 59 -5.29 -2.30 0.15
CA VAL A 59 -5.88 -1.93 -1.14
C VAL A 59 -7.33 -1.56 -0.94
N ARG A 60 -7.74 -0.40 -1.46
CA ARG A 60 -9.14 0.01 -1.44
C ARG A 60 -9.91 -0.86 -2.41
N LEU A 61 -10.77 -1.72 -1.86
CA LEU A 61 -11.74 -2.49 -2.62
C LEU A 61 -12.89 -1.53 -2.96
N ASN A 62 -13.00 -1.13 -4.22
CA ASN A 62 -14.19 -0.47 -4.71
C ASN A 62 -15.25 -1.57 -4.92
N ASN A 63 -16.22 -1.65 -4.01
CA ASN A 63 -17.47 -2.38 -4.25
C ASN A 63 -18.35 -1.61 -5.24
#